data_AF-A0A5K0YFL1-F1
#
_entry.id   AF-A0A5K0YFL1-F1
#
_cell.length_a   1.000
_cell.length_b   1.000
_cell.length_c   1.000
_cell.angle_alpha   90.00
_cell.angle_beta   90.00
_cell.angle_gamma   90.00
#
_symmetry.space_group_name_H-M   'P 1'
#
loop_
_entity.id
_entity.type
_entity.pdbx_description
1 polymer ?
#
loop_
_entity_poly.entity_id
_entity_poly.type
_entity_poly.pdbx_seq_one_letter_code
_entity_poly.pdbx_strand_id
1 'polypeptide(L)'
;TVFRIGPANFDLSQKVINGELSLNSLLSRIGHDGCCAIMVGAAACRGISNAINSQSVHYMFDGASVMWELLKGRNLPGVAALDK
;
A
#
# COMPACT_ATOMS: atom_id res chain seq x y z
N THR A 1 5.63 7.74 -8.33
CA THR A 1 4.73 7.25 -7.27
C THR A 1 4.12 5.94 -7.70
N VAL A 2 4.12 4.93 -6.83
CA VAL A 2 3.46 3.64 -7.05
C VAL A 2 2.37 3.46 -6.00
N PHE A 3 1.25 2.87 -6.41
CA PHE A 3 0.07 2.72 -5.58
C PHE A 3 -0.39 1.27 -5.56
N ARG A 4 -0.52 0.67 -4.37
CA ARG A 4 -0.94 -0.73 -4.17
C ARG A 4 -2.12 -0.80 -3.21
N ILE A 5 -3.21 -1.43 -3.63
CA ILE A 5 -4.35 -1.80 -2.78
C ILE A 5 -4.39 -3.31 -2.63
N GLY A 6 -4.45 -3.79 -1.39
CA GLY A 6 -4.69 -5.20 -1.09
C GLY A 6 -3.49 -6.14 -1.28
N PRO A 7 -3.71 -7.44 -1.04
CA PRO A 7 -2.67 -8.46 -1.15
C PRO A 7 -2.23 -8.63 -2.61
N ALA A 8 -1.01 -9.14 -2.83
CA ALA A 8 -0.53 -9.42 -4.18
C ALA A 8 -1.31 -10.56 -4.84
N ASN A 9 -1.85 -11.47 -4.04
CA ASN A 9 -2.56 -12.69 -4.43
C ASN A 9 -3.44 -13.19 -3.26
N PHE A 10 -4.46 -14.00 -3.53
CA PHE A 10 -5.46 -14.46 -2.53
C PHE A 10 -5.39 -15.96 -2.18
N ASP A 11 -4.47 -16.72 -2.77
CA ASP A 11 -4.38 -18.18 -2.59
C ASP A 11 -3.16 -18.55 -1.71
N LEU A 12 -3.30 -19.48 -0.76
CA LEU A 12 -2.25 -19.83 0.21
C LEU A 12 -1.18 -20.80 -0.37
N SER A 13 -1.16 -21.01 -1.68
CA SER A 13 -0.18 -21.89 -2.33
C SER A 13 1.25 -21.31 -2.30
N GLN A 14 2.27 -22.17 -2.29
CA GLN A 14 3.67 -21.71 -2.21
C GLN A 14 4.08 -20.78 -3.38
N LYS A 15 3.45 -20.92 -4.55
CA LYS A 15 3.69 -20.06 -5.71
C LYS A 15 3.22 -18.61 -5.45
N VAL A 16 2.22 -18.42 -4.59
CA VAL A 16 1.69 -17.11 -4.21
C VAL A 16 2.58 -16.39 -3.21
N ILE A 17 3.12 -17.10 -2.23
CA ILE A 17 4.07 -16.55 -1.25
C ILE A 17 5.25 -15.89 -1.98
N ASN A 18 5.74 -16.53 -3.05
CA ASN A 18 6.81 -15.97 -3.88
C ASN A 18 6.41 -14.68 -4.63
N GLY A 19 5.17 -14.58 -5.10
CA GLY A 19 4.66 -13.38 -5.78
C GLY A 19 4.52 -12.19 -4.83
N GLU A 20 4.00 -12.43 -3.63
CA GLU A 20 3.88 -11.40 -2.59
C GLU A 20 5.27 -10.91 -2.14
N LEU A 21 6.19 -11.82 -1.86
CA LEU A 21 7.57 -11.49 -1.52
C LEU A 21 8.28 -10.70 -2.62
N SER A 22 8.10 -11.10 -3.89
CA SER A 22 8.69 -10.41 -5.04
C SER A 22 8.14 -9.00 -5.23
N LEU A 23 6.83 -8.82 -5.04
CA LEU A 23 6.21 -7.50 -5.12
C LEU A 23 6.65 -6.61 -3.95
N ASN A 24 6.74 -7.15 -2.74
CA ASN A 24 7.20 -6.42 -1.56
C ASN A 24 8.66 -5.98 -1.72
N SER A 25 9.53 -6.85 -2.24
CA SER A 25 10.94 -6.52 -2.47
C SER A 25 11.11 -5.45 -3.55
N LEU A 26 10.34 -5.51 -4.64
CA LEU A 26 10.32 -4.48 -5.67
C LEU A 26 9.86 -3.13 -5.11
N LEU A 27 8.77 -3.13 -4.33
CA LEU A 27 8.22 -1.91 -3.71
C LEU A 27 9.17 -1.28 -2.68
N SER A 28 9.84 -2.11 -1.89
CA SER A 28 10.89 -1.65 -0.96
C SER A 28 12.06 -1.01 -1.72
N ARG A 29 12.53 -1.66 -2.79
CA ARG A 29 13.63 -1.14 -3.63
C ARG A 29 13.29 0.20 -4.26
N ILE A 30 12.14 0.33 -4.93
CA ILE A 30 11.77 1.61 -5.54
C ILE A 30 11.52 2.70 -4.49
N GLY A 31 11.05 2.31 -3.30
CA GLY A 31 10.90 3.19 -2.14
C GLY A 31 12.23 3.80 -1.70
N HIS A 32 13.29 2.97 -1.73
CA HIS A 32 14.66 3.38 -1.45
C HIS A 32 15.27 4.25 -2.55
N ASP A 33 14.94 3.97 -3.82
CA ASP A 33 15.38 4.76 -4.99
C ASP A 33 14.67 6.14 -5.10
N GLY A 34 13.95 6.57 -4.05
CA GLY A 34 13.27 7.86 -3.96
C GLY A 34 11.85 7.88 -4.53
N CYS A 35 11.31 6.75 -4.99
CA CYS A 35 9.92 6.68 -5.44
C CYS A 35 8.98 6.55 -4.23
N CYS A 36 8.00 7.45 -4.13
CA CYS A 36 6.94 7.30 -3.13
C CYS A 36 6.06 6.08 -3.44
N ALA A 37 6.00 5.12 -2.52
CA ALA A 37 5.14 3.95 -2.62
C ALA A 37 3.98 4.04 -1.60
N ILE A 38 2.74 3.97 -2.07
CA ILE A 38 1.52 4.09 -1.25
C ILE A 38 0.86 2.72 -1.12
N MET A 39 0.84 2.18 0.09
CA MET A 39 0.26 0.89 0.44
C MET A 39 -1.09 1.09 1.11
N VAL A 40 -2.11 0.36 0.64
CA VAL A 40 -3.49 0.55 1.06
C VAL A 40 -4.13 -0.79 1.41
N GLY A 41 -4.66 -0.90 2.62
CA GLY A 41 -5.27 -2.09 3.19
C GLY A 41 -4.33 -2.88 4.08
N ALA A 42 -4.87 -3.42 5.18
CA ALA A 42 -4.11 -4.14 6.20
C ALA A 42 -3.27 -5.32 5.68
N ALA A 43 -3.66 -5.94 4.56
CA ALA A 43 -2.87 -6.99 3.92
C ALA A 43 -1.61 -6.42 3.24
N ALA A 44 -1.75 -5.36 2.44
CA ALA A 44 -0.63 -4.67 1.80
C ALA A 44 0.35 -4.10 2.83
N CYS A 45 -0.19 -3.48 3.89
CA CYS A 45 0.60 -2.91 4.98
C CYS A 45 1.45 -3.97 5.70
N ARG A 46 0.86 -5.12 6.05
CA ARG A 46 1.59 -6.22 6.71
C ARG A 46 2.62 -6.89 5.82
N GLY A 47 2.37 -6.97 4.51
CA GLY A 47 3.32 -7.58 3.57
C GLY A 47 4.65 -6.83 3.52
N ILE A 48 4.61 -5.50 3.58
CA ILE A 48 5.81 -4.68 3.44
C ILE A 48 6.47 -4.32 4.77
N SER A 49 5.78 -4.44 5.92
CA SER A 49 6.29 -3.96 7.22
C SER A 49 7.65 -4.53 7.60
N ASN A 50 7.97 -5.76 7.18
CA ASN A 50 9.26 -6.41 7.43
C ASN A 50 10.37 -5.98 6.45
N ALA A 51 10.02 -5.25 5.39
CA ALA A 51 10.92 -4.82 4.31
C ALA A 51 11.10 -3.29 4.26
N ILE A 52 10.47 -2.53 5.17
CA ILE A 52 10.65 -1.08 5.27
C ILE A 52 12.01 -0.81 5.91
N ASN A 53 12.85 -0.05 5.21
CA ASN A 53 14.05 0.54 5.79
C ASN A 53 13.72 1.99 6.20
N SER A 54 14.49 2.57 7.13
CA SER A 54 14.24 3.94 7.62
C SER A 54 14.42 5.03 6.54
N GLN A 55 14.94 4.67 5.38
CA GLN A 55 15.23 5.58 4.27
C GLN A 55 14.19 5.52 3.14
N SER A 56 13.26 4.57 3.16
CA SER A 56 12.29 4.39 2.09
C SER A 56 11.01 5.19 2.32
N VAL A 57 10.51 5.82 1.27
CA VAL A 57 9.29 6.66 1.35
C VAL A 57 8.06 5.78 1.11
N HIS A 58 7.44 5.32 2.20
CA HIS A 58 6.19 4.58 2.18
C HIS A 58 5.07 5.33 2.91
N TYR A 59 3.91 5.49 2.26
CA TYR A 59 2.68 5.83 2.96
C TYR A 59 1.84 4.56 3.12
N MET A 60 1.33 4.33 4.33
CA MET A 60 0.56 3.13 4.66
C MET A 60 -0.80 3.54 5.19
N PHE A 61 -1.87 3.03 4.57
CA PHE A 61 -3.25 3.35 4.92
C PHE A 61 -4.05 2.06 5.10
N ASP A 62 -4.43 1.69 6.32
CA ASP A 62 -5.21 0.45 6.53
C ASP A 62 -6.63 0.52 5.96
N GLY A 63 -7.21 1.72 5.86
CA GLY A 63 -8.57 1.97 5.39
C GLY A 63 -8.72 1.86 3.86
N ALA A 64 -8.63 0.64 3.32
CA ALA A 64 -8.74 0.41 1.87
C ALA A 64 -10.07 0.86 1.26
N SER A 65 -11.18 0.67 1.98
CA SER A 65 -12.51 1.11 1.53
C SER A 65 -12.61 2.62 1.39
N VAL A 66 -12.10 3.37 2.37
CA VAL A 66 -12.09 4.85 2.35
C VAL A 66 -11.25 5.36 1.19
N MET A 67 -10.06 4.78 1.02
CA MET A 67 -9.19 5.13 -0.09
C MET A 67 -9.82 4.77 -1.45
N TRP A 68 -10.57 3.66 -1.53
CA TRP A 68 -11.31 3.30 -2.74
C TRP A 68 -12.41 4.30 -3.08
N GLU A 69 -13.17 4.80 -2.09
CA GLU A 69 -14.14 5.87 -2.33
C GLU A 69 -13.46 7.15 -2.83
N LEU A 70 -12.30 7.50 -2.26
CA LEU A 70 -11.51 8.65 -2.71
C LEU A 70 -11.06 8.51 -4.16
N LEU A 71 -10.53 7.34 -4.56
CA LEU A 71 -10.07 7.09 -5.92
C LEU A 71 -11.21 7.11 -6.95
N LYS A 72 -12.44 6.80 -6.54
CA LYS A 72 -13.63 6.98 -7.37
C LYS A 72 -14.04 8.45 -7.52
N GLY A 73 -13.27 9.39 -6.96
CA GLY A 73 -13.58 10.82 -6.97
C GLY A 73 -14.72 11.21 -6.04
N ARG A 74 -15.09 10.34 -5.08
CA ARG A 74 -16.15 10.69 -4.13
C ARG A 74 -15.63 11.62 -3.07
N ASN A 75 -16.47 12.56 -2.68
CA ASN A 75 -16.14 13.46 -1.58
C ASN A 75 -16.18 12.68 -0.26
N LEU A 76 -15.08 12.70 0.48
CA LEU A 76 -15.01 12.05 1.79
C LEU A 76 -15.59 13.02 2.84
N PRO A 77 -16.74 12.72 3.49
CA PRO A 77 -17.39 13.67 4.38
C PRO A 77 -16.51 14.10 5.55
N GLY A 78 -15.74 13.17 6.12
CA GLY A 78 -14.78 13.47 7.19
C GLY A 78 -13.63 14.37 6.76
N VAL A 79 -13.25 14.36 5.47
CA VAL A 79 -12.23 15.28 4.93
C VAL A 79 -12.86 16.63 4.60
N ALA A 80 -14.06 16.64 4.04
CA ALA A 80 -14.79 17.85 3.69
C ALA A 80 -15.24 18.66 4.91
N ALA A 81 -15.36 18.02 6.08
CA ALA A 81 -15.72 18.65 7.35
C ALA A 81 -14.53 19.30 8.07
N LEU A 82 -13.29 19.09 7.60
CA LEU A 82 -12.11 19.77 8.14
C LEU A 82 -12.10 21.23 7.68
N ASP A 83 -11.87 22.14 8.63
CA ASP A 83 -11.58 23.55 8.32
C ASP A 83 -10.28 23.66 7.49
N LYS A 84 -10.20 24.71 6.66
CA LYS A 84 -9.05 24.96 5.77
C LYS A 84 -7.90 25.66 6.46
#